data_AF-A0A846DZR1-F1
#
_entry.id   AF-A0A846DZR1-F1
#
_cell.length_a   1.000
_cell.length_b   1.000
_cell.length_c   1.000
_cell.angle_alpha   90.00
_cell.angle_beta   90.00
_cell.angle_gamma   90.00
#
_symmetry.space_group_name_H-M   'P 1'
#
loop_
_entity.id
_entity.type
_entity.pdbx_description
1 polymer ?
#
loop_
_entity_poly.entity_id
_entity_poly.type
_entity_poly.pdbx_seq_one_letter_code
_entity_poly.pdbx_strand_id
1 'polypeptide(L)'
;MLSKSEFDDQLLTQSFYQALFNRFYQSCVRAGDRDNNRALQTLLSECTFGIAPSPTGVQTLFIIAPDQESAQMLTEYVETLVSCAMEIMGGVNQTAVCFVPVEKQAEFKAELRECKPFSPKFLLGKIFAHPPQFENSDDE
;
A
#
# COMPACT_ATOMS: atom_id res chain seq x y z
N MET A 1 33.61 -11.21 14.33
CA MET A 1 32.83 -10.14 14.97
C MET A 1 32.24 -9.27 13.87
N LEU A 2 30.97 -9.49 13.53
CA LEU A 2 30.22 -8.68 12.56
C LEU A 2 29.11 -8.00 13.35
N SER A 3 29.44 -6.89 13.99
CA SER A 3 28.50 -6.05 14.73
C SER A 3 28.60 -4.63 14.19
N LYS A 4 28.11 -4.45 12.95
CA LYS A 4 27.89 -3.17 12.27
C LYS A 4 27.14 -3.48 10.95
N SER A 5 25.82 -3.63 10.98
CA SER A 5 25.00 -3.46 9.76
C SER A 5 23.53 -3.13 10.01
N GLU A 6 22.99 -3.31 11.23
CA GLU A 6 21.54 -3.11 11.44
C GLU A 6 21.04 -1.68 11.12
N PHE A 7 21.89 -0.66 11.31
CA PHE A 7 21.51 0.73 11.09
C PHE A 7 21.52 1.15 9.61
N ASP A 8 22.50 0.66 8.83
CA ASP A 8 22.57 0.90 7.38
C ASP A 8 21.43 0.15 6.66
N ASP A 9 21.12 -1.06 7.12
CA ASP A 9 20.07 -1.89 6.53
C ASP A 9 18.67 -1.25 6.71
N GLN A 10 18.41 -0.61 7.85
CA GLN A 10 17.13 0.06 8.11
C GLN A 10 16.95 1.33 7.26
N LEU A 11 17.99 2.17 7.14
CA LEU A 11 17.96 3.39 6.33
C LEU A 11 17.80 3.06 4.83
N LEU A 12 18.50 2.03 4.37
CA LEU A 12 18.39 1.52 3.00
C LEU A 12 16.97 1.01 2.73
N THR A 13 16.43 0.19 3.65
CA THR A 13 15.07 -0.35 3.55
C THR A 13 14.02 0.76 3.49
N GLN A 14 14.14 1.77 4.37
CA GLN A 14 13.24 2.92 4.37
C GLN A 14 13.32 3.70 3.06
N SER A 15 14.53 3.95 2.55
CA SER A 15 14.76 4.67 1.30
C SER A 15 14.17 3.90 0.10
N PHE A 16 14.32 2.58 0.10
CA PHE A 16 13.73 1.70 -0.91
C PHE A 16 12.20 1.78 -0.91
N TYR A 17 11.55 1.58 0.24
CA TYR A 17 10.08 1.66 0.32
C TYR A 17 9.57 3.06 -0.02
N GLN A 18 10.27 4.11 0.40
CA GLN A 18 9.93 5.47 0.03
C GLN A 18 9.99 5.67 -1.50
N ALA A 19 11.06 5.22 -2.16
CA ALA A 19 11.19 5.31 -3.61
C ALA A 19 10.11 4.47 -4.33
N LEU A 20 9.82 3.28 -3.81
CA LEU A 20 8.79 2.38 -4.34
C LEU A 20 7.40 3.02 -4.29
N PHE A 21 7.00 3.55 -3.12
CA PHE A 21 5.70 4.20 -2.95
C PHE A 21 5.59 5.50 -3.76
N ASN A 22 6.68 6.27 -3.88
CA ASN A 22 6.72 7.42 -4.76
C ASN A 22 6.49 7.03 -6.23
N ARG A 23 7.10 5.93 -6.68
CA ARG A 23 6.92 5.42 -8.05
C ARG A 23 5.51 4.90 -8.28
N PHE A 24 4.94 4.19 -7.31
CA PHE A 24 3.54 3.74 -7.33
C PHE A 24 2.59 4.93 -7.48
N TYR A 25 2.74 5.95 -6.63
CA TYR A 25 1.94 7.17 -6.71
C TYR A 25 2.03 7.84 -8.09
N GLN A 26 3.23 7.94 -8.67
CA GLN A 26 3.43 8.50 -10.01
C GLN A 26 2.78 7.65 -11.12
N SER A 27 2.78 6.32 -11.01
CA SER A 27 2.09 5.44 -11.97
C SER A 27 0.58 5.65 -11.89
N CYS A 28 0.00 5.68 -10.68
CA CYS A 28 -1.44 5.94 -10.48
C CYS A 28 -1.89 7.29 -11.06
N VAL A 29 -1.08 8.34 -10.85
CA VAL A 29 -1.34 9.68 -11.41
C VAL A 29 -1.21 9.69 -12.94
N ARG A 30 -0.42 8.80 -13.55
CA ARG A 30 -0.31 8.73 -15.02
C ARG A 30 -1.42 7.89 -15.67
N ALA A 31 -1.88 6.86 -14.97
CA ALA A 31 -2.91 5.94 -15.47
C ALA A 31 -4.33 6.50 -15.40
N GLY A 32 -4.59 7.51 -14.55
CA GLY A 32 -5.91 8.13 -14.42
C GLY A 32 -6.31 8.97 -15.64
N ASP A 33 -7.57 8.83 -16.07
CA ASP A 33 -8.20 9.69 -17.08
C ASP A 33 -8.21 11.17 -16.63
N ARG A 34 -8.11 12.13 -17.55
CA ARG A 34 -7.70 13.53 -17.25
C ARG A 34 -8.46 14.20 -16.09
N ASP A 35 -9.76 13.94 -15.94
CA ASP A 35 -10.61 14.51 -14.87
C ASP A 35 -10.60 13.68 -13.58
N ASN A 36 -10.48 12.35 -13.69
CA ASN A 36 -10.40 11.42 -12.55
C ASN A 36 -9.03 11.45 -11.86
N ASN A 37 -8.01 11.92 -12.56
CA ASN A 37 -6.64 11.98 -12.09
C ASN A 37 -6.47 12.89 -10.86
N ARG A 38 -7.11 14.06 -10.84
CA ARG A 38 -6.96 15.03 -9.73
C ARG A 38 -7.60 14.52 -8.44
N ALA A 39 -8.77 13.89 -8.53
CA ALA A 39 -9.46 13.32 -7.38
C ALA A 39 -8.65 12.18 -6.75
N LEU A 40 -8.18 11.23 -7.57
CA LEU A 40 -7.32 10.14 -7.12
C LEU A 40 -6.01 10.65 -6.52
N GLN A 41 -5.40 11.66 -7.13
CA GLN A 41 -4.16 12.27 -6.64
C GLN A 41 -4.35 12.86 -5.24
N THR A 42 -5.43 13.60 -5.01
CA THR A 42 -5.75 14.18 -3.70
C THR A 42 -5.95 13.07 -2.66
N LEU A 43 -6.75 12.05 -2.97
CA LEU A 43 -6.99 10.92 -2.06
C LEU A 43 -5.68 10.20 -1.68
N LEU A 44 -4.83 9.88 -2.66
CA LEU A 44 -3.57 9.18 -2.41
C LEU A 44 -2.55 10.03 -1.64
N SER A 45 -2.59 11.36 -1.78
CA SER A 45 -1.67 12.25 -1.06
C SER A 45 -1.90 12.27 0.45
N GLU A 46 -3.10 11.90 0.90
CA GLU A 46 -3.48 11.81 2.30
C GLU A 46 -3.37 10.38 2.85
N CYS A 47 -3.09 9.40 1.99
CA CYS A 47 -2.96 8.00 2.37
C CYS A 47 -1.57 7.67 2.93
N THR A 48 -1.54 6.68 3.81
CA THR A 48 -0.31 6.00 4.23
C THR A 48 -0.19 4.66 3.52
N PHE A 49 1.01 4.32 3.05
CA PHE A 49 1.28 3.06 2.35
C PHE A 49 2.11 2.10 3.21
N GLY A 50 1.86 0.81 3.04
CA GLY A 50 2.65 -0.24 3.68
C GLY A 50 2.60 -1.53 2.88
N ILE A 51 3.57 -2.42 3.09
CA ILE A 51 3.56 -3.77 2.52
C ILE A 51 3.74 -4.74 3.69
N ALA A 52 2.84 -5.71 3.77
CA ALA A 52 2.92 -6.77 4.77
C ALA A 52 2.25 -8.04 4.24
N PRO A 53 2.68 -9.23 4.69
CA PRO A 53 1.98 -10.46 4.39
C PRO A 53 0.61 -10.47 5.08
N SER A 54 -0.41 -10.93 4.36
CA SER A 54 -1.71 -11.26 4.93
C SER A 54 -1.61 -12.46 5.88
N PRO A 55 -2.66 -12.78 6.67
CA PRO A 55 -2.65 -13.96 7.53
C PRO A 55 -2.41 -15.29 6.79
N THR A 56 -2.67 -15.32 5.48
CA THR A 56 -2.39 -16.49 4.62
C THR A 56 -0.99 -16.45 3.99
N GLY A 57 -0.16 -15.45 4.32
CA GLY A 57 1.21 -15.30 3.84
C GLY A 57 1.34 -14.58 2.49
N VAL A 58 0.24 -14.10 1.92
CA VAL A 58 0.26 -13.40 0.62
C VAL A 58 0.77 -11.97 0.83
N GLN A 59 1.78 -11.54 0.08
CA GLN A 59 2.26 -10.16 0.16
C GLN A 59 1.17 -9.20 -0.33
N THR A 60 0.81 -8.26 0.55
CA THR A 60 -0.30 -7.33 0.36
C THR A 60 0.19 -5.89 0.46
N LEU A 61 -0.15 -5.07 -0.53
CA LEU A 61 -0.04 -3.62 -0.45
C LEU A 61 -1.20 -3.07 0.37
N PHE A 62 -0.91 -2.32 1.42
CA PHE A 62 -1.89 -1.60 2.23
C PHE A 62 -1.92 -0.14 1.81
N ILE A 63 -3.10 0.34 1.45
CA ILE A 63 -3.42 1.75 1.23
C ILE A 63 -4.33 2.16 2.39
N ILE A 64 -3.79 2.92 3.34
CA ILE A 64 -4.47 3.33 4.56
C ILE A 64 -4.96 4.76 4.38
N ALA A 65 -6.26 4.92 4.15
CA ALA A 65 -6.94 6.19 4.04
C ALA A 65 -7.12 6.87 5.41
N PRO A 66 -7.25 8.21 5.45
CA PRO A 66 -7.46 8.96 6.69
C PRO A 66 -8.80 8.63 7.37
N ASP A 67 -9.81 8.27 6.60
CA ASP A 67 -11.18 8.01 7.07
C ASP A 67 -11.92 7.02 6.15
N GLN A 68 -13.14 6.67 6.57
CA GLN A 68 -14.00 5.71 5.87
C GLN A 68 -14.47 6.19 4.49
N GLU A 69 -14.78 7.48 4.35
CA GLU A 69 -15.28 8.08 3.11
C GLU A 69 -14.18 8.05 2.05
N SER A 70 -12.96 8.47 2.43
CA SER A 70 -11.76 8.42 1.60
C SER A 70 -11.44 6.97 1.17
N ALA A 71 -11.54 6.00 2.09
CA ALA A 71 -11.37 4.58 1.75
C ALA A 71 -12.42 4.08 0.76
N GLN A 72 -13.67 4.54 0.88
CA GLN A 72 -14.75 4.16 -0.02
C GLN A 72 -14.54 4.75 -1.43
N MET A 73 -14.17 6.03 -1.53
CA MET A 73 -13.83 6.65 -2.81
C MET A 73 -12.65 5.95 -3.50
N LEU A 74 -11.62 5.56 -2.75
CA LEU A 74 -10.48 4.80 -3.30
C LEU A 74 -10.88 3.45 -3.91
N THR A 75 -11.98 2.84 -3.44
CA THR A 75 -12.45 1.57 -4.01
C THR A 75 -13.02 1.72 -5.41
N GLU A 76 -13.41 2.93 -5.83
CA GLU A 76 -13.85 3.23 -7.20
C GLU A 76 -12.68 3.22 -8.19
N TYR A 77 -11.46 3.48 -7.70
CA TYR A 77 -10.23 3.50 -8.50
C TYR A 77 -9.42 2.20 -8.39
N VAL A 78 -10.00 1.14 -7.84
CA VAL A 78 -9.25 -0.06 -7.45
C VAL A 78 -8.60 -0.77 -8.63
N GLU A 79 -9.21 -0.76 -9.81
CA GLU A 79 -8.63 -1.36 -11.02
C GLU A 79 -7.33 -0.68 -11.42
N THR A 80 -7.30 0.66 -11.37
CA THR A 80 -6.08 1.45 -11.59
C THR A 80 -5.05 1.17 -10.51
N LEU A 81 -5.45 1.16 -9.23
CA LEU A 81 -4.54 0.91 -8.11
C LEU A 81 -3.91 -0.49 -8.19
N VAL A 82 -4.69 -1.52 -8.52
CA VAL A 82 -4.21 -2.89 -8.71
C VAL A 82 -3.26 -2.97 -9.89
N SER A 83 -3.63 -2.39 -11.04
CA SER A 83 -2.78 -2.38 -12.23
C SER A 83 -1.43 -1.72 -11.97
N CYS A 84 -1.42 -0.55 -11.32
CA CYS A 84 -0.19 0.14 -10.93
C CYS A 84 0.62 -0.66 -9.89
N ALA A 85 -0.04 -1.33 -8.93
CA ALA A 85 0.65 -2.17 -7.97
C ALA A 85 1.34 -3.36 -8.65
N MET A 86 0.67 -4.02 -9.60
CA MET A 86 1.25 -5.13 -10.36
C MET A 86 2.43 -4.71 -11.22
N GLU A 87 2.37 -3.52 -11.83
CA GLU A 87 3.47 -2.98 -12.65
C GLU A 87 4.71 -2.63 -11.81
N ILE A 88 4.50 -2.08 -10.61
CA ILE A 88 5.58 -1.48 -9.80
C ILE A 88 6.11 -2.43 -8.73
N MET A 89 5.26 -3.29 -8.15
CA MET A 89 5.55 -4.08 -6.96
C MET A 89 5.50 -5.58 -7.26
N GLY A 90 6.55 -6.08 -7.90
CA GLY A 90 6.70 -7.52 -8.15
C GLY A 90 6.61 -8.34 -6.86
N GLY A 91 5.80 -9.41 -6.89
CA GLY A 91 5.57 -10.30 -5.75
C GLY A 91 4.47 -9.85 -4.77
N VAL A 92 3.95 -8.63 -4.91
CA VAL A 92 2.69 -8.23 -4.25
C VAL A 92 1.53 -8.76 -5.10
N ASN A 93 0.66 -9.55 -4.49
CA ASN A 93 -0.45 -10.21 -5.20
C ASN A 93 -1.83 -9.77 -4.71
N GLN A 94 -1.87 -8.84 -3.76
CA GLN A 94 -3.10 -8.30 -3.19
C GLN A 94 -2.94 -6.83 -2.84
N THR A 95 -4.00 -6.05 -2.99
CA THR A 95 -4.09 -4.68 -2.49
C THR A 95 -5.22 -4.60 -1.47
N ALA A 96 -4.96 -4.01 -0.31
CA ALA A 96 -5.96 -3.74 0.72
C ALA A 96 -6.17 -2.23 0.84
N VAL A 97 -7.42 -1.78 0.68
CA VAL A 97 -7.83 -0.40 0.96
C VAL A 97 -8.47 -0.38 2.33
N CYS A 98 -7.83 0.32 3.27
CA CYS A 98 -8.19 0.30 4.69
C CYS A 98 -8.29 1.71 5.26
N PHE A 99 -8.91 1.84 6.42
CA PHE A 99 -8.88 3.05 7.25
C PHE A 99 -8.83 2.65 8.73
N VAL A 100 -8.49 3.62 9.58
CA VAL A 100 -8.53 3.46 11.03
C VAL A 100 -9.83 4.07 11.56
N PRO A 101 -10.71 3.29 12.22
CA PRO A 101 -11.93 3.82 12.83
C PRO A 101 -11.65 4.94 13.83
N VAL A 102 -12.56 5.90 13.93
CA VAL A 102 -12.39 7.11 14.76
C VAL A 102 -12.13 6.73 16.22
N GLU A 103 -12.79 5.68 16.71
CA GLU A 103 -12.67 5.16 18.07
C GLU A 103 -11.23 4.68 18.37
N LYS A 104 -10.49 4.29 17.33
CA LYS A 104 -9.16 3.69 17.40
C LYS A 104 -8.03 4.60 16.92
N GLN A 105 -8.34 5.78 16.38
CA GLN A 105 -7.30 6.71 15.89
C GLN A 105 -6.34 7.19 16.98
N ALA A 106 -6.80 7.39 18.22
CA ALA A 106 -5.95 7.84 19.31
C ALA A 106 -4.93 6.74 19.72
N GLU A 107 -5.40 5.50 19.85
CA GLU A 107 -4.56 4.32 20.11
C GLU A 107 -3.56 4.12 18.97
N PHE A 108 -4.04 4.22 17.73
CA PHE A 108 -3.22 4.08 16.53
C PHE A 108 -2.08 5.11 16.45
N LYS A 109 -2.38 6.38 16.72
CA LYS A 109 -1.38 7.46 16.73
C LYS A 109 -0.36 7.28 17.87
N ALA A 110 -0.77 6.69 18.99
CA ALA A 110 0.15 6.37 20.08
C ALA A 110 1.12 5.25 19.67
N GLU A 111 0.63 4.17 19.05
CA GLU A 111 1.48 3.06 18.60
C GLU A 111 2.48 3.47 17.51
N LEU A 112 2.07 4.34 16.58
CA LEU A 112 2.97 4.92 15.56
C LEU A 112 4.14 5.68 16.17
N ARG A 113 3.91 6.41 17.28
CA ARG A 113 4.96 7.18 17.98
C ARG A 113 5.94 6.28 18.73
N GLU A 114 5.50 5.10 19.14
CA GLU A 114 6.32 4.15 19.88
C GLU A 114 7.19 3.27 18.95
N CYS A 115 7.18 3.52 17.63
CA CYS A 115 7.85 2.71 16.61
C CYS A 115 7.57 1.20 16.75
N LYS A 116 6.41 0.85 17.31
CA LYS A 116 6.01 -0.55 17.45
C LYS A 116 5.60 -1.09 16.09
N PRO A 117 5.87 -2.38 15.80
CA PRO A 117 5.38 -3.02 14.59
C PRO A 117 3.87 -2.88 14.55
N PHE A 118 3.40 -2.37 13.40
CA PHE A 118 2.03 -2.07 13.09
C PHE A 118 1.08 -3.23 13.48
N SER A 119 0.15 -2.98 14.40
CA SER A 119 -0.89 -3.96 14.74
C SER A 119 -2.06 -3.81 13.76
N PRO A 120 -2.31 -4.76 12.85
CA PRO A 120 -3.40 -4.67 11.89
C PRO A 120 -4.80 -4.75 12.52
N LYS A 121 -4.89 -4.92 13.85
CA LYS A 121 -6.14 -5.03 14.62
C LYS A 121 -7.02 -3.78 14.54
N PHE A 122 -6.48 -2.66 14.06
CA PHE A 122 -7.19 -1.39 13.96
C PHE A 122 -7.61 -1.03 12.53
N LEU A 123 -7.27 -1.85 11.54
CA LEU A 123 -7.64 -1.59 10.15
C LEU A 123 -8.99 -2.25 9.81
N LEU A 124 -9.90 -1.45 9.25
CA LEU A 124 -11.08 -1.94 8.56
C LEU A 124 -10.97 -1.60 7.08
N GLY A 125 -11.41 -2.49 6.19
CA GLY A 125 -11.21 -2.28 4.77
C GLY A 125 -11.67 -3.42 3.88
N LYS A 126 -11.31 -3.30 2.60
CA LYS A 126 -11.52 -4.32 1.57
C LYS A 126 -10.19 -4.79 1.00
N ILE A 127 -10.11 -6.08 0.68
CA ILE A 127 -8.95 -6.70 0.04
C ILE A 127 -9.32 -7.07 -1.39
N PHE A 128 -8.41 -6.78 -2.31
CA PHE A 128 -8.55 -6.99 -3.73
C PHE A 128 -7.40 -7.88 -4.20
N ALA A 129 -7.74 -9.07 -4.70
CA ALA A 129 -6.75 -9.97 -5.27
C ALA A 129 -6.29 -9.45 -6.63
N HIS A 130 -4.99 -9.53 -6.89
CA HIS A 130 -4.45 -9.26 -8.22
C HIS A 130 -4.77 -10.46 -9.11
N PRO A 131 -5.13 -10.25 -10.39
CA PRO A 131 -5.29 -11.35 -11.33
C PRO A 131 -3.98 -12.15 -11.43
N PRO A 132 -4.06 -13.48 -11.61
CA PRO A 132 -2.88 -14.31 -11.79
C PRO A 132 -2.11 -13.79 -13.01
N GLN A 133 -0.84 -13.46 -12.81
CA GLN A 133 0.07 -13.22 -13.92
C GLN A 133 0.33 -14.59 -14.53
N PHE A 134 -0.43 -14.95 -15.57
CA PHE A 134 -0.07 -16.09 -16.40
C PHE A 134 1.30 -15.75 -16.98
N GLU A 135 2.34 -16.46 -16.53
CA GLU A 135 3.54 -16.60 -17.34
C GLU A 135 3.04 -17.09 -18.69
N ASN A 136 3.22 -16.29 -19.73
CA ASN A 136 3.17 -16.84 -21.08
C ASN A 136 4.21 -17.95 -21.05
N SER A 137 3.74 -19.20 -21.01
CA SER A 137 4.55 -20.28 -21.50
C SER A 137 4.90 -19.88 -22.92
N ASP A 138 6.18 -19.62 -23.16
CA ASP A 138 6.76 -19.66 -24.48
C ASP A 138 6.54 -21.10 -25.00
N ASP A 139 5.34 -21.38 -25.47
CA ASP A 139 5.01 -22.58 -26.23
C ASP A 139 5.45 -22.34 -27.68
N GLU A 140 6.67 -22.84 -27.93
CA GLU A 140 7.27 -23.29 -29.21
C GLU A 140 7.46 -22.31 -30.38
#